data_AF-A0A2V7XK95-F1
#
_entry.id   AF-A0A2V7XK95-F1
#
_cell.length_a   1.000
_cell.length_b   1.000
_cell.length_c   1.000
_cell.angle_alpha   90.00
_cell.angle_beta   90.00
_cell.angle_gamma   90.00
#
_symmetry.space_group_name_H-M   'P 1'
#
loop_
_entity.id
_entity.type
_entity.pdbx_description
1 polymer ?
#
loop_
_entity_poly.entity_id
_entity_poly.type
_entity_poly.pdbx_seq_one_letter_code
_entity_poly.pdbx_strand_id
1 'polypeptide(L)'
;AERPVDFDLAAYWKSSTDKFNESRPRYSVTVRLEPRAAKDLMHWRKAKPIAGDIADPQGWITLRVEFDDEEQACFLVQGLGMRAQVIEPAVLRERIAATAAAVAARMRDQSAAGIE
;
A
#
# COMPACT_ATOMS: atom_id res chain seq x y z
N ALA A 1 -34.31 -1.47 -18.50
CA ALA A 1 -33.82 -0.18 -19.02
C ALA A 1 -33.39 -0.39 -20.46
N GLU A 2 -33.96 0.35 -21.41
CA GLU A 2 -33.65 0.24 -22.83
C GLU A 2 -32.45 1.14 -23.18
N ARG A 3 -31.53 0.65 -24.02
CA ARG A 3 -30.27 1.35 -24.33
C ARG A 3 -30.55 2.49 -25.33
N PRO A 4 -30.05 3.72 -25.09
CA PRO A 4 -30.26 4.83 -26.03
C PRO A 4 -29.67 4.51 -27.41
N VAL A 5 -30.43 4.83 -28.45
CA VAL A 5 -30.07 4.55 -29.86
C VAL A 5 -28.80 5.31 -30.28
N ASP A 6 -28.57 6.50 -29.72
CA ASP A 6 -27.43 7.37 -30.05
C ASP A 6 -26.30 7.30 -29.02
N PHE A 7 -26.19 6.21 -28.26
CA PHE A 7 -25.15 6.07 -27.24
C PHE A 7 -23.76 5.89 -27.86
N ASP A 8 -22.98 6.96 -27.89
CA ASP A 8 -21.55 6.92 -28.23
C ASP A 8 -20.73 6.33 -27.08
N LEU A 9 -20.45 5.03 -27.22
CA LEU A 9 -19.65 4.27 -26.27
C LEU A 9 -18.22 4.84 -26.13
N ALA A 10 -17.61 5.31 -27.22
CA ALA A 10 -16.23 5.79 -27.20
C ALA A 10 -16.11 7.14 -26.47
N ALA A 11 -17.01 8.07 -26.77
CA ALA A 11 -17.06 9.36 -26.08
C ALA A 11 -17.38 9.19 -24.58
N TYR A 12 -18.33 8.30 -24.25
CA TYR A 12 -18.68 8.01 -22.87
C TYR A 12 -17.49 7.41 -22.09
N TRP A 13 -16.78 6.42 -22.66
CA TRP A 13 -15.62 5.83 -22.00
C TRP A 13 -14.50 6.83 -21.79
N LYS A 14 -14.21 7.68 -22.79
CA LYS A 14 -13.19 8.71 -22.67
C LYS A 14 -13.51 9.66 -21.50
N SER A 15 -14.71 10.24 -21.49
CA SER A 15 -15.12 11.15 -20.41
C SER A 15 -15.13 10.48 -19.03
N SER A 16 -15.61 9.23 -18.97
CA SER A 16 -15.65 8.47 -17.70
C SER A 16 -14.25 8.14 -17.18
N THR A 17 -13.32 7.79 -18.07
CA THR A 17 -11.93 7.48 -17.72
C THR A 17 -11.17 8.72 -17.26
N ASP A 18 -11.36 9.85 -17.94
CA ASP A 18 -10.73 11.12 -17.57
C ASP A 18 -11.22 11.57 -16.18
N LYS A 19 -12.53 11.56 -15.93
CA LYS A 19 -13.11 11.86 -14.61
C LYS A 19 -12.60 10.93 -13.52
N PHE A 20 -12.51 9.63 -13.79
CA PHE A 20 -12.00 8.64 -12.84
C PHE A 20 -10.53 8.87 -12.50
N ASN A 21 -9.70 9.24 -13.48
CA ASN A 21 -8.29 9.56 -13.26
C ASN A 21 -8.10 10.83 -12.42
N GLU A 22 -8.94 11.85 -12.62
CA GLU A 22 -8.89 13.12 -11.89
C GLU A 22 -9.41 13.00 -10.45
N SER A 23 -10.47 12.22 -10.23
CA SER A 23 -11.09 12.07 -8.91
C SER A 23 -10.48 10.97 -8.05
N ARG A 24 -9.43 10.30 -8.54
CA ARG A 24 -8.86 9.12 -7.88
C ARG A 24 -8.31 9.51 -6.51
N PRO A 25 -8.89 9.02 -5.41
CA PRO A 25 -8.33 9.23 -4.08
C PRO A 25 -6.89 8.70 -4.09
N ARG A 26 -6.00 9.46 -3.47
CA ARG A 26 -4.61 9.07 -3.30
C ARG A 26 -4.32 9.06 -1.82
N TYR A 27 -3.92 7.90 -1.34
CA TYR A 27 -3.44 7.70 0.00
C TYR A 27 -1.92 7.63 -0.04
N SER A 28 -1.27 8.74 0.34
CA SER A 28 0.18 8.86 0.31
C SER A 28 0.79 8.32 1.61
N VAL A 29 1.78 7.44 1.47
CA VAL A 29 2.47 6.79 2.59
C VAL A 29 3.97 7.00 2.45
N THR A 30 4.60 7.41 3.54
CA THR A 30 6.05 7.43 3.66
C THR A 30 6.50 6.14 4.34
N VAL A 31 7.29 5.34 3.65
CA VAL A 31 7.76 4.04 4.13
C VAL A 31 9.28 3.94 3.95
N ARG A 32 9.95 3.43 4.97
CA ARG A 32 11.36 3.04 4.93
C ARG A 32 11.45 1.56 4.59
N LEU A 33 12.28 1.22 3.61
CA LEU A 33 12.35 -0.13 3.05
C LEU A 33 13.80 -0.59 2.97
N GLU A 34 14.03 -1.89 3.18
CA GLU A 34 15.31 -2.49 2.80
C GLU A 34 15.60 -2.29 1.31
N PRO A 35 16.87 -2.18 0.87
CA PRO A 35 17.23 -1.86 -0.50
C PRO A 35 16.54 -2.75 -1.55
N ARG A 36 16.49 -4.07 -1.30
CA ARG A 36 15.84 -5.02 -2.21
C ARG A 36 14.33 -4.81 -2.26
N ALA A 37 13.68 -4.58 -1.11
CA ALA A 37 12.24 -4.32 -1.04
C ALA A 37 11.88 -3.01 -1.75
N ALA A 38 12.67 -1.96 -1.54
CA ALA A 38 12.52 -0.68 -2.22
C ALA A 38 12.63 -0.84 -3.74
N LYS A 39 13.68 -1.53 -4.20
CA LYS A 39 13.89 -1.81 -5.62
C LYS A 39 12.73 -2.60 -6.20
N ASP A 40 12.33 -3.70 -5.56
CA ASP A 40 11.21 -4.53 -6.01
C ASP A 40 9.93 -3.69 -6.10
N LEU A 41 9.57 -2.98 -5.03
CA LEU A 41 8.37 -2.12 -4.96
C LEU A 41 8.31 -1.10 -6.11
N MET A 42 9.43 -0.44 -6.41
CA MET A 42 9.51 0.57 -7.48
C MET A 42 9.28 -0.01 -8.89
N HIS A 43 9.41 -1.32 -9.10
CA HIS A 43 9.11 -1.93 -10.40
C HIS A 43 7.61 -2.00 -10.70
N TRP A 44 6.77 -2.10 -9.68
CA TRP A 44 5.33 -2.37 -9.84
C TRP A 44 4.42 -1.37 -9.12
N ARG A 45 4.99 -0.40 -8.38
CA ARG A 45 4.26 0.74 -7.82
C ARG A 45 4.96 2.06 -8.11
N LYS A 46 4.14 3.10 -8.23
CA LYS A 46 4.60 4.48 -8.32
C LYS A 46 5.08 4.93 -6.94
N ALA A 47 6.39 4.99 -6.79
CA ALA A 47 7.07 5.44 -5.58
C ALA A 47 8.16 6.45 -5.93
N LYS A 48 8.43 7.39 -5.02
CA LYS A 48 9.48 8.40 -5.17
C LYS A 48 10.39 8.39 -3.95
N PRO A 49 11.72 8.33 -4.12
CA PRO A 49 12.65 8.55 -3.02
C PRO A 49 12.43 9.92 -2.39
N ILE A 50 12.49 9.99 -1.06
CA ILE A 50 12.50 11.26 -0.33
C ILE A 50 13.96 11.71 -0.21
N ALA A 51 14.26 12.89 -0.76
CA ALA A 51 15.61 13.45 -0.68
C ALA A 51 15.92 13.94 0.74
N GLY A 52 17.19 13.82 1.15
CA GLY A 52 17.67 14.33 2.44
C GLY A 52 17.63 13.33 3.59
N ASP A 53 17.27 12.07 3.33
CA ASP A 53 17.42 11.03 4.33
C ASP A 53 18.91 10.73 4.52
N ILE A 54 19.38 10.84 5.76
CA ILE A 54 20.78 10.58 6.12
C ILE A 54 21.05 9.13 5.71
N ALA A 55 22.17 8.90 5.01
CA ALA A 55 22.57 7.57 4.57
C ALA A 55 22.43 6.59 5.73
N ASP A 56 21.42 5.73 5.66
CA ASP A 56 21.21 4.74 6.68
C ASP A 56 22.44 3.81 6.70
N PRO A 57 23.13 3.62 7.82
CA PRO A 57 24.16 2.58 7.91
C PRO A 57 23.62 1.18 7.54
N GLN A 58 22.30 0.99 7.71
CA GLN A 58 21.40 -0.05 7.21
C GLN A 58 21.30 -0.23 5.68
N GLY A 59 21.52 0.85 4.94
CA GLY A 59 21.18 0.99 3.53
C GLY A 59 19.68 1.10 3.23
N TRP A 60 18.80 1.32 4.22
CA TRP A 60 17.37 1.44 3.94
C TRP A 60 17.06 2.70 3.15
N ILE A 61 16.00 2.62 2.34
CA ILE A 61 15.56 3.64 1.40
C ILE A 61 14.17 4.11 1.82
N THR A 62 14.02 5.42 2.04
CA THR A 62 12.71 6.02 2.29
C THR A 62 12.03 6.43 1.00
N LEU A 63 10.83 5.91 0.79
CA LEU A 63 9.99 6.17 -0.36
C LEU A 63 8.67 6.80 0.06
N ARG A 64 8.18 7.76 -0.73
CA ARG A 64 6.77 8.15 -0.77
C ARG A 64 6.05 7.31 -1.82
N VAL A 65 5.05 6.58 -1.39
CA VAL A 65 4.29 5.63 -2.21
C VAL A 65 2.82 6.05 -2.21
N GLU A 66 2.21 6.09 -3.40
CA GLU A 66 0.81 6.45 -3.56
C GLU A 66 -0.04 5.18 -3.68
N PHE A 67 -1.06 5.08 -2.83
CA PHE A 67 -2.06 4.03 -2.82
C PHE A 67 -3.43 4.60 -3.16
N ASP A 68 -4.38 3.71 -3.42
CA ASP A 68 -5.75 4.07 -3.79
C ASP A 68 -6.56 4.44 -2.55
N ASP A 69 -6.29 3.71 -1.46
CA ASP A 69 -6.89 3.87 -0.15
C ASP A 69 -5.98 3.28 0.93
N GLU A 70 -6.41 3.42 2.19
CA GLU A 70 -5.68 2.92 3.35
C GLU A 70 -5.64 1.39 3.44
N GLU A 71 -6.68 0.70 2.95
CA GLU A 71 -6.77 -0.77 3.02
C GLU A 71 -5.75 -1.42 2.09
N GLN A 72 -5.63 -0.90 0.87
CA GLN A 72 -4.60 -1.31 -0.08
C GLN A 72 -3.20 -1.08 0.48
N ALA A 73 -2.96 0.08 1.11
CA ALA A 73 -1.69 0.37 1.76
C ALA A 73 -1.40 -0.63 2.88
N CYS A 74 -2.39 -0.91 3.72
CA CYS A 74 -2.27 -1.84 4.84
C CYS A 74 -1.93 -3.26 4.36
N PHE A 75 -2.68 -3.78 3.37
CA PHE A 75 -2.44 -5.10 2.78
C PHE A 75 -1.01 -5.25 2.25
N LEU A 76 -0.56 -4.26 1.48
CA LEU A 76 0.73 -4.32 0.81
C LEU A 76 1.88 -4.22 1.80
N VAL A 77 1.82 -3.26 2.74
CA VAL A 77 2.90 -3.07 3.72
C VAL A 77 2.99 -4.26 4.66
N GLN A 78 1.86 -4.86 5.07
CA GLN A 78 1.87 -6.11 5.83
C GLN A 78 2.56 -7.24 5.08
N GLY A 79 2.32 -7.37 3.78
CA GLY A 79 2.97 -8.38 2.93
C GLY A 79 4.49 -8.23 2.81
N LEU A 80 5.01 -7.02 2.99
CA LEU A 80 6.46 -6.76 3.05
C LEU A 80 7.07 -7.20 4.39
N GLY A 81 6.24 -7.31 5.44
CA GLY A 81 6.66 -7.71 6.78
C GLY A 81 7.75 -6.82 7.33
N MET A 82 8.78 -7.44 7.91
CA MET A 82 9.91 -6.73 8.55
C MET A 82 10.78 -5.92 7.58
N ARG A 83 10.62 -6.10 6.27
CA ARG A 83 11.39 -5.38 5.25
C ARG A 83 10.91 -3.94 5.03
N ALA A 84 9.83 -3.54 5.72
CA ALA A 84 9.18 -2.25 5.59
C ALA A 84 8.85 -1.66 6.97
N GLN A 85 9.01 -0.34 7.09
CA GLN A 85 8.61 0.43 8.26
C GLN A 85 7.82 1.67 7.80
N VAL A 86 6.57 1.78 8.20
CA VAL A 86 5.77 2.98 7.96
C VAL A 86 6.27 4.11 8.84
N ILE A 87 6.58 5.25 8.22
CA ILE A 87 6.92 6.50 8.90
C ILE A 87 5.65 7.35 9.04
N GLU A 88 4.91 7.53 7.94
CA GLU A 88 3.65 8.26 7.88
C GLU A 88 2.67 7.59 6.89
N PRO A 89 1.35 7.68 7.13
CA PRO A 89 0.72 8.30 8.29
C PRO A 89 0.73 7.37 9.53
N ALA A 90 0.67 7.96 10.73
CA ALA A 90 0.73 7.22 11.99
C ALA A 90 -0.43 6.22 12.14
N VAL A 91 -1.63 6.57 11.66
CA VAL A 91 -2.81 5.69 11.69
C VAL A 91 -2.57 4.37 10.96
N LEU A 92 -1.89 4.40 9.81
CA LEU A 92 -1.54 3.19 9.06
C LEU A 92 -0.59 2.31 9.87
N ARG A 93 0.43 2.93 10.48
CA ARG A 93 1.40 2.23 11.33
C ARG A 93 0.72 1.54 12.51
N GLU A 94 -0.20 2.22 13.18
CA GLU A 94 -0.98 1.68 14.31
C GLU A 94 -1.85 0.50 13.87
N ARG A 95 -2.55 0.62 12.74
CA ARG A 95 -3.35 -0.48 12.18
C ARG A 95 -2.52 -1.71 11.85
N ILE A 96 -1.35 -1.52 11.25
CA ILE A 96 -0.42 -2.62 10.93
C ILE A 96 0.07 -3.29 12.22
N ALA A 97 0.46 -2.52 13.22
CA ALA A 97 0.90 -3.06 14.51
C ALA A 97 -0.20 -3.87 15.21
N ALA A 98 -1.43 -3.35 15.24
CA ALA A 98 -2.58 -4.06 15.80
C ALA A 98 -2.86 -5.38 15.05
N THR A 99 -2.78 -5.35 13.72
CA THR A 99 -3.01 -6.53 12.88
C THR A 99 -1.92 -7.59 13.10
N ALA A 100 -0.65 -7.18 13.15
CA ALA A 100 0.46 -8.08 13.42
C ALA A 100 0.34 -8.75 14.81
N ALA A 101 -0.07 -8.00 15.83
CA ALA A 101 -0.32 -8.54 17.16
C ALA A 101 -1.47 -9.57 17.17
N ALA A 102 -2.57 -9.28 16.46
CA ALA A 102 -3.71 -10.20 16.34
C ALA A 102 -3.33 -11.49 15.59
N VAL A 103 -2.55 -11.38 14.50
CA VAL A 103 -2.02 -12.54 13.77
C VAL A 103 -1.13 -13.39 14.68
N ALA A 104 -0.20 -12.77 15.41
CA ALA A 104 0.70 -13.48 16.31
C ALA A 104 -0.07 -14.19 17.45
N ALA A 105 -1.11 -13.56 17.99
CA ALA A 105 -1.99 -14.18 18.99
C ALA A 105 -2.68 -15.43 18.41
N ARG A 106 -3.31 -15.30 17.22
CA ARG A 106 -4.00 -16.40 16.56
C ARG A 106 -3.08 -17.60 16.25
N MET A 107 -1.85 -17.34 15.81
CA MET A 107 -0.88 -18.42 15.51
C MET A 107 -0.43 -19.17 16.77
N ARG A 108 -0.32 -18.48 17.91
CA ARG A 108 -0.02 -19.12 19.20
C ARG A 108 -1.19 -19.97 19.70
N ASP A 109 -2.42 -19.49 19.60
CA ASP A 109 -3.61 -20.23 20.03
C ASP A 109 -3.81 -21.50 19.19
N GLN A 110 -3.55 -21.45 17.88
CA GLN A 110 -3.60 -22.64 17.02
C GLN A 110 -2.49 -23.64 17.32
N SER A 111 -1.33 -23.17 17.77
CA SER A 111 -0.22 -24.04 18.21
C SER A 111 -0.57 -24.76 19.53
N ALA A 112 -1.42 -24.17 20.36
CA ALA A 112 -1.93 -24.80 21.58
C ALA A 112 -3.06 -25.82 21.30
N ALA A 113 -3.86 -25.62 20.25
CA ALA A 113 -4.96 -26.51 19.87
C ALA A 113 -4.54 -27.72 19.00
N GLY A 114 -3.27 -27.81 18.58
CA GLY A 114 -2.75 -28.85 17.68
C GLY A 114 -1.88 -29.91 18.34
N ILE A 115 -1.85 -30.00 19.67
CA ILE A 115 -1.05 -30.98 20.45
C ILE A 115 -1.94 -31.94 21.28
N GLU A 116 -3.25 -32.00 21.02
CA GLU A 116 -4.15 -33.02 21.59
C GLU A 116 -4.53 -34.10 20.57
#